data_AF-A0A0N5CDY8-F1
#
_entry.id   AF-A0A0N5CDY8-F1
#
_cell.length_a   1.000
_cell.length_b   1.000
_cell.length_c   1.000
_cell.angle_alpha   90.00
_cell.angle_beta   90.00
_cell.angle_gamma   90.00
#
_symmetry.space_group_name_H-M   'P 1'
#
loop_
_entity.id
_entity.type
_entity.pdbx_description
1 polymer ?
#
loop_
_entity_poly.entity_id
_entity_poly.type
_entity_poly.pdbx_seq_one_letter_code
_entity_poly.pdbx_strand_id
1 'polypeptide(L)'
;MGAKNLPMIFQRQMEKIFENVVKYEPKSRFLICQDDLLFITQRREKHLQMLERILDTLGQKNCKLISEDVNYLERGIHFSHENLMEYQLTKTKGFLYTTFQAYNYFRIAISDYTNRTYDFYKLSRRNYYMES
;
A
#
# COMPACT_ATOMS: atom_id res chain seq x y z
N MET A 1 -14.61 -7.74 11.95
CA MET A 1 -14.28 -7.95 10.53
C MET A 1 -13.15 -8.97 10.43
N GLY A 2 -13.15 -9.91 9.47
CA GLY A 2 -12.16 -11.00 9.50
C GLY A 2 -12.13 -11.95 8.30
N ALA A 3 -12.82 -11.64 7.21
CA ALA A 3 -12.70 -12.44 5.98
C ALA A 3 -11.37 -12.11 5.31
N LYS A 4 -10.43 -13.07 5.32
CA LYS A 4 -9.05 -12.93 4.82
C LYS A 4 -8.95 -12.34 3.41
N ASN A 5 -9.95 -12.59 2.56
CA ASN A 5 -9.96 -12.17 1.16
C ASN A 5 -10.71 -10.85 0.92
N LEU A 6 -11.35 -10.28 1.94
CA LEU A 6 -12.16 -9.07 1.80
C LEU A 6 -11.35 -7.88 1.24
N PRO A 7 -10.09 -7.64 1.65
CA PRO A 7 -9.30 -6.53 1.08
C PRO A 7 -9.04 -6.69 -0.42
N MET A 8 -8.79 -7.92 -0.87
CA MET A 8 -8.56 -8.21 -2.30
C MET A 8 -9.83 -8.11 -3.13
N ILE A 9 -10.96 -8.56 -2.57
CA ILE A 9 -12.26 -8.38 -3.22
C ILE A 9 -12.58 -6.89 -3.36
N PHE A 10 -12.35 -6.12 -2.29
CA PHE A 10 -12.62 -4.68 -2.28
C PHE A 10 -11.75 -3.94 -3.31
N GLN A 11 -10.43 -4.18 -3.31
CA GLN A 11 -9.53 -3.61 -4.31
C GLN A 11 -9.99 -3.91 -5.74
N ARG A 12 -10.37 -5.17 -6.02
CA ARG A 12 -10.84 -5.57 -7.35
C ARG A 12 -12.13 -4.84 -7.77
N GLN A 13 -13.01 -4.52 -6.83
CA GLN A 13 -14.21 -3.73 -7.12
C GLN A 13 -13.86 -2.27 -7.40
N MET A 14 -12.95 -1.68 -6.62
CA MET A 14 -12.47 -0.32 -6.84
C MET A 14 -11.79 -0.18 -8.21
N GLU A 15 -10.94 -1.14 -8.60
CA GLU A 15 -10.34 -1.20 -9.94
C GLU A 15 -11.39 -1.16 -11.06
N LYS A 16 -12.49 -1.90 -10.90
CA LYS A 16 -13.59 -1.92 -11.89
C LYS A 16 -14.37 -0.61 -11.93
N ILE A 17 -14.62 -0.01 -10.76
CA ILE A 17 -15.34 1.26 -10.66
C ILE A 17 -14.56 2.38 -11.36
N PHE A 18 -13.24 2.43 -11.15
CA PHE A 18 -12.40 3.50 -11.67
C PHE A 18 -11.76 3.21 -13.04
N GLU A 19 -12.01 2.05 -13.64
CA GLU A 19 -11.42 1.66 -14.93
C GLU A 19 -11.59 2.75 -16.01
N ASN A 20 -12.79 3.34 -16.09
CA ASN A 20 -13.09 4.40 -17.05
C ASN A 20 -12.38 5.72 -16.73
N VAL A 21 -12.18 6.01 -15.44
CA VAL A 21 -11.45 7.21 -14.98
C VAL A 21 -9.97 7.10 -15.33
N VAL A 22 -9.37 5.92 -15.14
CA VAL A 22 -7.97 5.66 -15.50
C VAL A 22 -7.75 5.78 -17.01
N LYS A 23 -8.68 5.26 -17.83
CA LYS A 23 -8.59 5.34 -19.29
C LYS A 23 -8.75 6.76 -19.84
N TYR A 24 -9.42 7.64 -19.10
CA TYR A 24 -9.72 9.01 -19.55
C TYR A 24 -8.45 9.87 -19.72
N GLU A 25 -7.45 9.70 -18.87
CA GLU A 25 -6.19 10.47 -18.94
C GLU A 25 -4.99 9.52 -18.80
N PRO A 26 -4.53 8.88 -19.90
CA PRO A 26 -3.49 7.84 -19.86
C PRO A 26 -2.11 8.37 -19.45
N LYS A 27 -1.91 9.69 -19.45
CA LYS A 27 -0.68 10.34 -18.96
C LYS A 27 -0.67 10.54 -17.44
N SER A 28 -1.82 10.41 -16.78
CA SER A 28 -1.90 10.44 -15.33
C SER A 28 -1.40 9.12 -14.72
N ARG A 29 -0.90 9.18 -13.49
CA ARG A 29 -0.66 7.97 -12.70
C ARG A 29 -1.84 7.82 -11.76
N PHE A 30 -2.45 6.65 -11.76
CA PHE A 30 -3.56 6.31 -10.89
C PHE A 30 -3.23 5.00 -10.20
N LEU A 31 -3.26 4.98 -8.88
CA LEU A 31 -2.99 3.84 -8.04
C LEU A 31 -4.19 3.63 -7.11
N ILE A 32 -4.65 2.39 -7.06
CA ILE A 32 -5.74 1.95 -6.19
C ILE A 32 -5.12 0.93 -5.25
N CYS A 33 -5.12 1.22 -3.95
CA CYS A 33 -4.59 0.33 -2.93
C CYS A 33 -5.69 0.09 -1.91
N GLN A 34 -6.46 -0.99 -2.09
CA GLN A 34 -7.62 -1.31 -1.25
C GLN A 34 -8.64 -0.15 -1.21
N ASP A 35 -8.69 0.60 -0.12
CA ASP A 35 -9.53 1.77 0.13
C ASP A 35 -8.87 3.11 -0.22
N ASP A 36 -7.55 3.13 -0.43
CA ASP A 36 -6.82 4.33 -0.82
C ASP A 36 -6.79 4.55 -2.34
N LEU A 37 -7.02 5.80 -2.73
CA LEU A 37 -6.90 6.27 -4.11
C LEU A 37 -5.80 7.33 -4.20
N LEU A 38 -4.77 7.05 -4.98
CA LEU A 38 -3.70 7.98 -5.29
C LEU A 38 -3.72 8.31 -6.77
N PHE A 39 -3.83 9.60 -7.12
CA PHE A 39 -3.70 10.03 -8.50
C PHE A 39 -2.79 11.25 -8.65
N ILE A 40 -1.94 11.20 -9.66
CA ILE A 40 -0.92 12.19 -9.94
C ILE A 40 -1.10 12.67 -11.38
N THR A 41 -1.18 13.98 -11.54
CA THR A 41 -1.35 14.64 -12.84
C THR A 41 -0.27 15.70 -13.05
N GLN A 42 0.01 16.04 -14.30
CA GLN A 42 1.06 17.00 -14.65
C GLN A 42 0.61 18.46 -14.54
N ARG A 43 -0.70 18.72 -14.62
CA ARG A 43 -1.27 20.07 -14.65
C ARG A 43 -2.47 20.16 -13.72
N ARG A 44 -2.65 21.34 -13.09
CA ARG A 44 -3.72 21.58 -12.13
C ARG A 44 -5.11 21.44 -12.75
N GLU A 45 -5.30 21.94 -13.97
CA GLU A 45 -6.59 21.88 -14.66
C GLU A 45 -7.00 20.43 -14.90
N LYS A 46 -6.05 19.59 -15.31
CA LYS A 46 -6.25 18.14 -15.47
C LYS A 46 -6.52 17.45 -14.15
N HIS A 47 -5.87 17.89 -13.08
CA HIS A 47 -6.12 17.38 -11.73
C HIS A 47 -7.57 17.61 -11.30
N LEU A 48 -8.08 18.83 -11.47
CA LEU A 48 -9.46 19.18 -11.11
C LEU A 48 -10.48 18.39 -11.95
N GLN A 49 -10.25 18.26 -13.26
CA GLN A 49 -11.11 17.45 -14.13
C GLN A 49 -11.13 15.96 -13.73
N MET A 50 -9.98 15.40 -13.31
CA MET A 50 -9.94 14.03 -12.81
C MET A 50 -10.65 13.91 -11.46
N LEU A 51 -10.44 14.86 -10.55
CA LEU A 51 -11.09 14.87 -9.25
C LEU A 51 -12.61 14.91 -9.38
N GLU A 52 -13.14 15.79 -10.24
CA GLU A 52 -14.57 15.87 -10.54
C GLU A 52 -15.11 14.51 -11.01
N ARG A 53 -14.44 13.87 -11.96
CA ARG A 53 -14.83 12.53 -12.44
C ARG A 53 -14.78 11.46 -11.36
N ILE A 54 -13.81 11.51 -10.46
CA ILE A 54 -13.71 10.57 -9.33
C ILE A 54 -14.92 10.77 -8.40
N LEU A 55 -15.22 12.01 -8.04
CA LEU A 55 -16.35 12.35 -7.18
C LEU A 55 -17.69 11.95 -7.82
N ASP A 56 -17.86 12.21 -9.12
CA ASP A 56 -19.04 11.78 -9.88
C ASP A 56 -19.19 10.26 -9.89
N THR A 57 -18.08 9.55 -10.13
CA THR A 57 -18.07 8.08 -10.15
C THR A 57 -18.45 7.51 -8.79
N LEU A 58 -17.92 8.09 -7.71
CA LEU A 58 -18.26 7.71 -6.34
C LEU A 58 -19.74 7.98 -6.04
N GLY A 59 -20.26 9.15 -6.43
CA GLY A 59 -21.67 9.51 -6.27
C GLY A 59 -22.60 8.54 -7.00
N GLN A 60 -22.28 8.17 -8.25
CA GLN A 60 -23.06 7.22 -9.04
C GLN A 60 -23.06 5.80 -8.45
N LYS A 61 -22.02 5.43 -7.70
CA LYS A 61 -21.87 4.10 -7.10
C LYS A 61 -22.25 4.04 -5.62
N ASN A 62 -22.83 5.12 -5.08
CA ASN A 62 -23.16 5.26 -3.65
C ASN A 62 -21.94 4.99 -2.73
N CYS A 63 -20.74 5.30 -3.20
CA CYS A 63 -19.53 5.22 -2.40
C CYS A 63 -19.41 6.49 -1.54
N LYS A 64 -18.91 6.35 -0.31
CA LYS A 64 -18.68 7.47 0.60
C LYS A 64 -17.19 7.71 0.75
N LEU A 65 -16.77 8.97 0.60
CA LEU A 65 -15.46 9.44 1.01
C LEU A 65 -15.49 9.79 2.50
N ILE A 66 -14.48 9.33 3.24
CA ILE A 66 -14.25 9.74 4.62
C ILE A 66 -13.42 11.02 4.55
N SER A 67 -14.07 12.18 4.59
CA SER A 67 -13.44 13.48 4.33
C SER A 67 -12.34 13.87 5.33
N GLU A 68 -12.30 13.24 6.49
CA GLU A 68 -11.36 13.52 7.58
C GLU A 68 -9.92 13.06 7.24
N ASP A 69 -9.76 12.08 6.34
CA ASP A 69 -8.47 11.48 5.98
C ASP A 69 -8.01 11.78 4.53
N VAL A 70 -8.66 12.73 3.84
CA VAL A 70 -8.37 13.01 2.42
C VAL A 70 -7.44 14.20 2.25
N ASN A 71 -6.26 13.94 1.68
CA ASN A 71 -5.32 14.98 1.27
C ASN A 71 -5.65 15.47 -0.15
N TYR A 72 -6.19 16.68 -0.27
CA TYR A 72 -6.52 17.30 -1.55
C TYR A 72 -5.38 18.21 -2.06
N LEU A 73 -5.03 18.07 -3.34
CA LEU A 73 -4.21 19.04 -4.08
C LEU A 73 -2.82 19.31 -3.48
N GLU A 74 -2.20 18.32 -2.84
CA GLU A 74 -0.86 18.47 -2.30
C GLU A 74 0.21 18.44 -3.41
N ARG A 75 1.18 19.36 -3.35
CA ARG A 75 2.36 19.36 -4.24
C ARG A 75 3.41 18.30 -3.85
N GLY A 76 3.25 17.69 -2.68
CA GLY A 76 4.05 16.58 -2.18
C GLY A 76 3.21 15.84 -1.14
N ILE A 77 3.17 14.53 -1.25
CA ILE A 77 2.32 13.68 -0.41
C ILE A 77 3.12 13.29 0.82
N HIS A 78 2.61 13.61 2.00
CA HIS A 78 3.15 13.08 3.25
C HIS A 78 2.58 11.68 3.49
N PHE A 79 3.33 10.64 3.14
CA PHE A 79 3.02 9.29 3.61
C PHE A 79 3.27 9.22 5.12
N SER A 80 2.20 9.15 5.91
CA SER A 80 2.31 8.98 7.35
C SER A 80 3.09 7.69 7.66
N HIS A 81 4.26 7.85 8.25
CA HIS A 81 4.99 6.74 8.87
C HIS A 81 4.59 6.72 10.34
N GLU A 82 3.47 6.09 10.66
CA GLU A 82 3.18 5.82 12.07
C GLU A 82 4.06 4.67 12.56
N ASN A 83 4.96 5.03 13.49
CA ASN A 83 5.55 4.17 14.52
C ASN A 83 6.36 2.95 14.07
N LEU A 84 7.54 3.20 13.47
CA LEU A 84 8.53 2.14 13.20
C LEU A 84 9.46 1.80 14.38
N MET A 85 9.33 2.46 15.53
CA MET A 85 10.36 2.39 16.57
C MET A 85 9.76 2.21 17.98
N GLU A 86 9.47 0.95 18.30
CA GLU A 86 9.78 0.31 19.60
C GLU A 86 9.58 -1.20 19.45
N TYR A 87 10.60 -1.93 18.97
CA TYR A 87 10.55 -3.40 18.92
C TYR A 87 11.53 -4.00 19.92
N GLN A 88 10.98 -4.77 20.87
CA GLN A 88 11.74 -5.66 21.74
C GLN A 88 12.35 -6.81 20.91
N LEU A 89 13.58 -7.22 21.22
CA LEU A 89 14.25 -8.37 20.61
C LEU A 89 13.33 -9.61 20.65
N THR A 90 12.95 -10.09 19.47
CA THR A 90 11.88 -11.07 19.30
C THR A 90 12.40 -12.48 19.58
N LYS A 91 11.69 -13.25 20.40
CA LYS A 91 12.14 -14.57 20.90
C LYS A 91 11.70 -15.76 20.03
N THR A 92 10.88 -15.56 18.99
CA THR A 92 10.27 -16.66 18.21
C THR A 92 10.51 -16.54 16.71
N LYS A 93 10.77 -17.68 16.05
CA LYS A 93 11.08 -17.76 14.61
C LYS A 93 9.99 -17.18 13.71
N GLY A 94 8.71 -17.43 14.04
CA GLY A 94 7.57 -16.93 13.26
C GLY A 94 7.48 -15.41 13.29
N PHE A 95 7.73 -14.80 14.45
CA PHE A 95 7.72 -13.36 14.60
C PHE A 95 8.93 -12.70 13.93
N LEU A 96 10.10 -13.35 14.02
CA LEU A 96 11.31 -12.94 13.29
C LEU A 96 11.05 -12.84 11.79
N TYR A 97 10.42 -13.86 11.19
CA TYR A 97 10.06 -13.86 9.78
C TYR A 97 9.11 -12.71 9.41
N THR A 98 8.05 -12.49 10.20
CA THR A 98 7.08 -11.41 9.94
C THR A 98 7.72 -10.02 10.07
N THR A 99 8.61 -9.84 11.04
CA THR A 99 9.36 -8.58 11.22
C THR A 99 10.27 -8.30 10.02
N PHE A 100 11.03 -9.29 9.54
CA PHE A 100 11.85 -9.09 8.34
C PHE A 100 11.03 -8.88 7.07
N GLN A 101 9.84 -9.47 6.97
CA GLN A 101 8.92 -9.19 5.86
C GLN A 101 8.41 -7.74 5.90
N ALA A 102 8.15 -7.18 7.09
CA ALA A 102 7.81 -5.77 7.22
C ALA A 102 8.98 -4.86 6.78
N TYR A 103 10.21 -5.18 7.17
CA TYR A 103 11.40 -4.41 6.74
C TYR A 103 11.70 -4.52 5.24
N ASN A 104 11.34 -5.65 4.61
CA ASN A 104 11.51 -5.85 3.18
C ASN A 104 10.70 -4.83 2.34
N TYR A 105 9.63 -4.26 2.89
CA TYR A 105 8.91 -3.14 2.28
C TYR A 105 9.84 -1.94 1.99
N PHE A 106 10.82 -1.69 2.88
CA PHE A 106 11.79 -0.59 2.78
C PHE A 106 13.12 -0.99 2.13
N ARG A 107 13.23 -2.19 1.54
CA ARG A 107 14.50 -2.74 1.03
C ARG A 107 15.23 -1.82 0.05
N ILE A 108 14.50 -1.00 -0.71
CA ILE A 108 15.06 -0.09 -1.73
C ILE A 108 15.75 1.11 -1.07
N ALA A 109 15.28 1.52 0.12
CA ALA A 109 15.88 2.62 0.89
C ALA A 109 17.12 2.19 1.69
N ILE A 110 17.35 0.88 1.85
CA ILE A 110 18.46 0.33 2.63
C ILE A 110 19.53 -0.22 1.67
N SER A 111 20.72 0.37 1.71
CA SER A 111 21.84 -0.09 0.89
C SER A 111 22.23 -1.53 1.23
N ASP A 112 22.40 -2.35 0.19
CA ASP A 112 22.78 -3.76 0.29
C ASP A 112 21.90 -4.58 1.26
N TYR A 113 20.59 -4.31 1.27
CA TYR A 113 19.62 -4.96 2.15
C TYR A 113 19.71 -6.49 2.12
N THR A 114 19.90 -7.08 0.93
CA THR A 114 19.96 -8.53 0.74
C THR A 114 21.09 -9.17 1.53
N ASN A 115 22.31 -8.64 1.46
CA ASN A 115 23.44 -9.20 2.21
C ASN A 115 23.27 -8.95 3.71
N ARG A 116 22.82 -7.74 4.09
CA ARG A 116 22.61 -7.37 5.51
C ARG A 116 21.57 -8.23 6.22
N THR A 117 20.57 -8.71 5.48
CA THR A 117 19.46 -9.51 6.05
C THR A 117 19.58 -11.01 5.81
N TYR A 118 20.59 -11.45 5.08
CA TYR A 118 20.77 -12.85 4.65
C TYR A 118 20.78 -13.85 5.80
N ASP A 119 21.63 -13.63 6.80
CA ASP A 119 21.77 -14.53 7.95
C ASP A 119 20.50 -14.59 8.78
N PHE A 120 19.77 -13.48 8.87
CA PHE A 120 18.51 -13.42 9.60
C PHE A 120 17.38 -14.19 8.91
N TYR A 121 17.27 -14.10 7.57
CA TYR A 121 16.34 -14.94 6.82
C TYR A 121 16.68 -16.43 6.93
N LYS A 122 17.96 -16.78 6.98
CA LYS A 122 18.42 -18.16 7.21
C LYS A 122 17.96 -18.68 8.58
N LEU A 123 18.04 -17.86 9.62
CA LEU A 123 17.54 -18.18 10.96
C LEU A 123 16.01 -18.36 11.00
N SER A 124 15.27 -17.62 10.18
CA SER A 124 13.82 -17.75 10.08
C SER A 124 13.33 -19.00 9.33
N ARG A 125 14.18 -19.63 8.51
CA ARG A 125 13.81 -20.74 7.59
C ARG A 125 14.17 -22.14 8.08
N ARG A 126 15.10 -22.32 9.03
CA ARG A 126 15.55 -23.66 9.45
C ARG A 126 14.66 -24.32 10.53
N ASN A 127 13.92 -25.34 10.12
CA ASN A 127 13.76 -26.56 10.91
C ASN A 127 15.05 -27.37 10.74
N TYR A 128 15.85 -27.49 11.79
CA TYR A 128 16.80 -28.61 11.83
C TYR A 128 15.95 -29.82 12.15
N TYR A 129 15.70 -30.68 11.16
CA TYR A 129 15.60 -32.09 11.47
C TYR A 129 16.94 -32.45 12.12
N MET A 130 16.94 -32.66 13.44
CA MET A 130 18.00 -33.45 14.05
C MET A 130 17.73 -34.88 13.62
N GLU A 131 18.29 -35.27 12.48
CA GLU A 131 18.55 -36.68 12.22
C GLU A 131 19.74 -37.05 13.11
N SER A 132 19.40 -37.64 14.24
CA SER A 132 20.27 -38.46 15.08
C SER A 132 20.43 -39.85 14.48
#